data_AF-A0A9D5VNA4-F1
#
_entry.id   AF-A0A9D5VNA4-F1
#
_cell.length_a   1.000
_cell.length_b   1.000
_cell.length_c   1.000
_cell.angle_alpha   90.00
_cell.angle_beta   90.00
_cell.angle_gamma   90.00
#
_symmetry.space_group_name_H-M   'P 1'
#
loop_
_entity.id
_entity.type
_entity.pdbx_description
1 polymer ?
#
loop_
_entity_poly.entity_id
_entity_poly.type
_entity_poly.pdbx_seq_one_letter_code
_entity_poly.pdbx_strand_id
1 'polypeptide(L)'
;MGWQYSDKTKKLFMDAVQGAPGTHLGEIPSPDGLGEHGSIACGDAIKFTFKVDKHASDPLKDVIVLAKYLTFGCTSAIASSEALCSIIEQKRLSPVDALKITNQDIVDFLGGLPEQKIHCSVMGAEALEAAVIDWAQKRGVDLRSLGINIGTHEEIDEGRLVCQCFSLTDVYLKRKIKELNLQTLDAITHSLKAGGACQACKYKPGGLQDILNEVWGSTNANNNKTTKEESMSHHPDHKHSTDNSEEKVEASPYQLGKKVENVIAEKIRPLLQRDGGDIEVVDIKDYIIYCQLQGACSGCMGAQMTLKMMVERILKEDIDQRIKVISV
;
A
#
# COMPACT_ATOMS: atom_id res chain seq x y z
N MET A 1 18.41 0.41 7.85
CA MET A 1 18.36 -0.91 8.53
C MET A 1 17.33 -1.76 7.78
N GLY A 2 17.71 -2.93 7.26
CA GLY A 2 16.81 -3.78 6.46
C GLY A 2 15.80 -4.54 7.34
N TRP A 3 14.61 -4.82 6.80
CA TRP A 3 13.61 -5.66 7.48
C TRP A 3 14.15 -7.08 7.69
N GLN A 4 13.94 -7.64 8.88
CA GLN A 4 14.32 -9.02 9.18
C GLN A 4 13.22 -9.96 8.67
N TYR A 5 13.42 -10.51 7.47
CA TYR A 5 12.58 -11.58 6.94
C TYR A 5 13.09 -12.96 7.36
N SER A 6 12.17 -13.89 7.55
CA SER A 6 12.49 -15.31 7.72
C SER A 6 13.20 -15.86 6.46
N ASP A 7 13.96 -16.94 6.63
CA ASP A 7 14.64 -17.57 5.49
C ASP A 7 13.64 -18.15 4.49
N LYS A 8 12.48 -18.63 4.97
CA LYS A 8 11.39 -19.09 4.11
C LYS A 8 10.82 -17.96 3.27
N THR A 9 10.59 -16.78 3.85
CA THR A 9 10.13 -15.58 3.11
C THR A 9 11.12 -15.19 2.02
N LYS A 10 12.41 -15.11 2.36
CA LYS A 10 13.47 -14.77 1.39
C LYS A 10 13.53 -15.79 0.27
N LYS A 11 13.46 -17.08 0.61
CA LYS A 11 13.50 -18.16 -0.38
C LYS A 11 12.32 -18.08 -1.35
N LEU A 12 11.08 -17.99 -0.85
CA LEU A 12 9.89 -17.90 -1.70
C LEU A 12 9.95 -16.69 -2.64
N PHE A 13 10.41 -15.55 -2.13
CA PHE A 13 10.63 -14.37 -2.96
C PHE A 13 11.68 -14.63 -4.06
N MET A 14 12.86 -15.15 -3.70
CA MET A 14 13.94 -15.39 -4.65
C MET A 14 13.55 -16.43 -5.72
N ASP A 15 12.90 -17.52 -5.30
CA ASP A 15 12.42 -18.56 -6.20
C ASP A 15 11.41 -17.97 -7.21
N ALA A 16 10.45 -17.16 -6.75
CA ALA A 16 9.45 -16.52 -7.61
C ALA A 16 10.09 -15.56 -8.63
N VAL A 17 10.95 -14.64 -8.18
CA VAL A 17 11.55 -13.64 -9.09
C VAL A 17 12.57 -14.24 -10.06
N GLN A 18 13.17 -15.38 -9.73
CA GLN A 18 14.08 -16.12 -10.62
C GLN A 18 13.34 -17.07 -11.57
N GLY A 19 12.02 -17.20 -11.44
CA GLY A 19 11.23 -18.11 -12.27
C GLY A 19 11.53 -19.59 -11.97
N ALA A 20 11.82 -19.92 -10.71
CA ALA A 20 12.03 -21.30 -10.30
C ALA A 20 10.78 -22.15 -10.58
N PRO A 21 10.95 -23.43 -10.96
CA PRO A 21 9.81 -24.31 -11.22
C PRO A 21 8.98 -24.54 -9.96
N GLY A 22 7.65 -24.57 -10.12
CA GLY A 22 6.71 -24.76 -9.02
C GLY A 22 6.31 -23.49 -8.28
N THR A 23 6.72 -22.31 -8.78
CA THR A 23 6.24 -21.01 -8.29
C THR A 23 4.91 -20.63 -8.95
N HIS A 24 4.16 -19.76 -8.28
CA HIS A 24 2.82 -19.36 -8.74
C HIS A 24 2.81 -17.99 -9.42
N LEU A 25 3.98 -17.35 -9.58
CA LEU A 25 4.11 -16.07 -10.26
C LEU A 25 3.70 -16.19 -11.74
N GLY A 26 2.72 -15.40 -12.15
CA GLY A 26 2.16 -15.39 -13.50
C GLY A 26 0.65 -15.22 -13.51
N GLU A 27 0.06 -15.41 -14.68
CA GLU A 27 -1.39 -15.34 -14.89
C GLU A 27 -1.87 -16.62 -15.57
N ILE A 28 -3.09 -17.05 -15.25
CA ILE A 28 -3.73 -18.16 -15.95
C ILE A 28 -4.57 -17.61 -17.10
N PRO A 29 -4.34 -18.04 -18.35
CA PRO A 29 -5.23 -17.68 -19.45
C PRO A 29 -6.65 -18.21 -19.22
N SER A 30 -7.65 -17.36 -19.41
CA SER A 30 -9.08 -17.69 -19.22
C SER A 30 -9.38 -18.35 -17.87
N PRO A 31 -9.12 -17.68 -16.74
CA PRO A 31 -9.27 -18.28 -15.41
C PRO A 31 -10.76 -18.47 -15.05
N ASP A 32 -11.02 -19.42 -14.15
CA ASP A 32 -12.36 -19.62 -13.60
C ASP A 32 -12.72 -18.57 -12.54
N GLY A 33 -11.70 -18.00 -11.87
CA GLY A 33 -11.83 -16.83 -11.00
C GLY A 33 -10.68 -15.84 -11.22
N LEU A 34 -10.99 -14.56 -11.31
CA LEU A 34 -10.05 -13.44 -11.45
C LEU A 34 -10.41 -12.33 -10.46
N GLY A 35 -9.42 -11.88 -9.70
CA GLY A 35 -9.59 -10.77 -8.77
C GLY A 35 -8.38 -9.85 -8.79
N GLU A 36 -8.65 -8.55 -8.70
CA GLU A 36 -7.62 -7.51 -8.67
C GLU A 36 -7.80 -6.65 -7.44
N HIS A 37 -6.68 -6.20 -6.87
CA HIS A 37 -6.68 -5.27 -5.75
C HIS A 37 -5.44 -4.37 -5.77
N GLY A 38 -5.58 -3.15 -5.30
CA GLY A 38 -4.50 -2.16 -5.21
C GLY A 38 -4.33 -1.34 -6.48
N SER A 39 -3.27 -0.54 -6.52
CA SER A 39 -2.97 0.35 -7.64
C SER A 39 -1.46 0.58 -7.76
N ILE A 40 -0.98 0.60 -9.00
CA ILE A 40 0.44 0.83 -9.32
C ILE A 40 0.89 2.19 -8.75
N ALA A 41 0.01 3.21 -8.77
CA ALA A 41 0.28 4.53 -8.21
C ALA A 41 0.54 4.49 -6.69
N CYS A 42 -0.06 3.52 -5.98
CA CYS A 42 0.08 3.33 -4.54
C CYS A 42 1.28 2.43 -4.16
N GLY A 43 2.03 1.96 -5.16
CA GLY A 43 3.22 1.14 -4.99
C GLY A 43 2.96 -0.33 -4.68
N ASP A 44 1.71 -0.78 -4.58
CA ASP A 44 1.34 -2.18 -4.44
C ASP A 44 0.05 -2.48 -5.25
N ALA A 45 0.10 -3.49 -6.10
CA ALA A 45 -1.03 -4.01 -6.87
C ALA A 45 -0.90 -5.52 -7.06
N ILE A 46 -2.03 -6.22 -7.11
CA ILE A 46 -2.08 -7.66 -7.34
C ILE A 46 -3.25 -8.01 -8.26
N LYS A 47 -2.98 -8.96 -9.14
CA LYS A 47 -3.97 -9.75 -9.86
C LYS A 47 -3.82 -11.20 -9.40
N PHE A 48 -4.89 -11.78 -8.89
CA PHE A 48 -4.99 -13.17 -8.49
C PHE A 48 -5.91 -13.91 -9.45
N THR A 49 -5.47 -15.07 -9.93
CA THR A 49 -6.23 -15.90 -10.87
C THR A 49 -6.20 -17.36 -10.45
N PHE A 50 -7.30 -18.09 -10.62
CA PHE A 50 -7.32 -19.52 -10.35
C PHE A 50 -8.14 -20.33 -11.36
N LYS A 51 -7.84 -21.63 -11.42
CA LYS A 51 -8.59 -22.66 -12.13
C LYS A 51 -9.13 -23.67 -11.13
N VAL A 52 -10.34 -24.15 -11.40
CA VAL A 52 -10.97 -25.19 -10.59
C VAL A 52 -11.13 -26.49 -11.38
N ASP A 53 -11.00 -27.61 -10.68
CA ASP A 53 -11.63 -28.85 -11.12
C ASP A 53 -13.11 -28.79 -10.75
N LYS A 54 -13.98 -28.80 -11.77
CA LYS A 54 -15.41 -28.53 -11.62
C LYS A 54 -16.15 -29.79 -11.23
N HIS A 55 -16.84 -29.74 -10.11
CA HIS A 55 -17.77 -30.81 -9.76
C HIS A 55 -19.00 -30.76 -10.67
N ALA A 56 -19.48 -31.92 -11.10
CA ALA A 56 -20.50 -32.02 -12.16
C ALA A 56 -21.82 -31.30 -11.83
N SER A 57 -22.23 -31.30 -10.55
CA SER A 57 -23.55 -30.82 -10.12
C SER A 57 -23.53 -29.83 -8.96
N ASP A 58 -22.41 -29.70 -8.25
CA ASP A 58 -22.35 -28.98 -6.98
C ASP A 58 -21.15 -28.04 -6.98
N PRO A 59 -21.34 -26.77 -7.33
CA PRO A 59 -20.27 -25.77 -7.37
C PRO A 59 -19.47 -25.65 -6.06
N LEU A 60 -20.07 -25.95 -4.90
CA LEU A 60 -19.39 -25.83 -3.61
C LEU A 60 -18.32 -26.92 -3.41
N LYS A 61 -18.33 -27.95 -4.27
CA LYS A 61 -17.32 -29.01 -4.32
C LYS A 61 -16.28 -28.80 -5.41
N ASP A 62 -16.34 -27.69 -6.15
CA ASP A 62 -15.25 -27.29 -7.04
C ASP A 62 -13.96 -27.16 -6.20
N VAL A 63 -12.83 -27.61 -6.74
CA VAL A 63 -11.53 -27.56 -6.04
C VAL A 63 -10.57 -26.70 -6.83
N ILE A 64 -9.92 -25.73 -6.18
CA ILE A 64 -8.85 -24.96 -6.82
C ILE A 64 -7.65 -25.88 -7.07
N VAL A 65 -7.30 -26.06 -8.33
CA VAL A 65 -6.20 -26.95 -8.77
C VAL A 65 -4.99 -26.18 -9.28
N LEU A 66 -5.15 -24.89 -9.59
CA LEU A 66 -4.06 -24.01 -9.99
C LEU A 66 -4.43 -22.58 -9.58
N ALA A 67 -3.57 -21.94 -8.80
CA ALA A 67 -3.64 -20.55 -8.43
C ALA A 67 -2.38 -19.84 -8.93
N LYS A 68 -2.54 -18.65 -9.50
CA LYS A 68 -1.42 -17.80 -9.92
C LYS A 68 -1.67 -16.35 -9.56
N TYR A 69 -0.58 -15.61 -9.39
CA TYR A 69 -0.64 -14.19 -9.12
C TYR A 69 0.34 -13.41 -9.98
N LEU A 70 -0.06 -12.22 -10.39
CA LEU A 70 0.84 -11.15 -10.81
C LEU A 70 0.79 -10.07 -9.74
N THR A 71 1.94 -9.63 -9.25
CA THR A 71 1.97 -8.54 -8.28
C THR A 71 3.09 -7.56 -8.61
N PHE A 72 2.76 -6.28 -8.46
CA PHE A 72 3.72 -5.21 -8.36
C PHE A 72 3.78 -4.82 -6.89
N GLY A 73 4.91 -5.07 -6.24
CA GLY A 73 5.03 -4.80 -4.81
C GLY A 73 6.36 -5.24 -4.21
N CYS A 74 6.49 -5.06 -2.91
CA CYS A 74 7.71 -5.40 -2.18
C CYS A 74 7.91 -6.91 -1.95
N THR A 75 9.06 -7.31 -1.41
CA THR A 75 9.39 -8.70 -1.03
C THR A 75 8.25 -9.39 -0.28
N SER A 76 7.59 -8.70 0.66
CA SER A 76 6.47 -9.23 1.44
C SER A 76 5.22 -9.47 0.60
N ALA A 77 4.97 -8.67 -0.44
CA ALA A 77 3.81 -8.82 -1.31
C ALA A 77 3.94 -10.10 -2.16
N ILE A 78 5.11 -10.30 -2.77
CA ILE A 78 5.40 -11.52 -3.53
C ILE A 78 5.34 -12.75 -2.63
N ALA A 79 6.05 -12.73 -1.49
CA ALA A 79 6.08 -13.88 -0.59
C ALA A 79 4.69 -14.21 0.00
N SER A 80 3.89 -13.21 0.36
CA SER A 80 2.53 -13.44 0.88
C SER A 80 1.60 -14.00 -0.20
N SER A 81 1.73 -13.54 -1.44
CA SER A 81 0.95 -14.07 -2.58
C SER A 81 1.34 -15.51 -2.91
N GLU A 82 2.64 -15.81 -2.90
CA GLU A 82 3.16 -17.17 -3.08
C GLU A 82 2.68 -18.12 -1.97
N ALA A 83 2.68 -17.65 -0.73
CA ALA A 83 2.15 -18.38 0.42
C ALA A 83 0.65 -18.65 0.26
N LEU A 84 -0.13 -17.65 -0.14
CA LEU A 84 -1.56 -17.81 -0.38
C LEU A 84 -1.87 -18.89 -1.42
N CYS A 85 -1.23 -18.84 -2.61
CA CYS A 85 -1.39 -19.88 -3.63
C CYS A 85 -1.01 -21.26 -3.09
N SER A 86 0.15 -21.34 -2.42
CA SER A 86 0.65 -22.59 -1.85
C SER A 86 -0.32 -23.19 -0.83
N ILE A 87 -0.90 -22.38 0.06
CA ILE A 87 -1.86 -22.84 1.07
C ILE A 87 -3.12 -23.39 0.40
N ILE A 88 -3.66 -22.67 -0.59
CA ILE A 88 -4.88 -23.06 -1.32
C ILE A 88 -4.69 -24.42 -2.00
N GLU A 89 -3.60 -24.58 -2.76
CA GLU A 89 -3.34 -25.80 -3.51
C GLU A 89 -2.99 -26.99 -2.60
N GLN A 90 -2.14 -26.78 -1.57
CA GLN A 90 -1.76 -27.85 -0.63
C GLN A 90 -2.97 -28.37 0.16
N LYS A 91 -3.89 -27.48 0.56
CA LYS A 91 -5.11 -27.85 1.27
C LYS A 91 -6.24 -28.29 0.35
N ARG A 92 -6.07 -28.19 -0.98
CA ARG A 92 -7.08 -28.52 -2.02
C ARG A 92 -8.43 -27.84 -1.74
N LEU A 93 -8.39 -26.54 -1.47
CA LEU A 93 -9.58 -25.80 -1.03
C LEU A 93 -10.56 -25.56 -2.17
N SER A 94 -11.85 -25.53 -1.82
CA SER A 94 -12.88 -24.92 -2.68
C SER A 94 -12.71 -23.40 -2.71
N PRO A 95 -13.26 -22.69 -3.72
CA PRO A 95 -13.25 -21.23 -3.74
C PRO A 95 -13.86 -20.60 -2.47
N VAL A 96 -14.92 -21.21 -1.94
CA VAL A 96 -15.58 -20.73 -0.71
C VAL A 96 -14.73 -21.00 0.53
N ASP A 97 -14.07 -22.17 0.60
CA ASP A 97 -13.20 -22.48 1.74
C ASP A 97 -11.90 -21.65 1.73
N ALA A 98 -11.43 -21.25 0.55
CA ALA A 98 -10.26 -20.39 0.41
C ALA A 98 -10.46 -19.02 1.11
N LEU A 99 -11.69 -18.52 1.19
CA LEU A 99 -12.03 -17.28 1.90
C LEU A 99 -11.79 -17.36 3.43
N LYS A 100 -11.64 -18.57 3.98
CA LYS A 100 -11.37 -18.77 5.41
C LYS A 100 -9.88 -18.63 5.74
N ILE A 101 -9.00 -18.49 4.74
CA ILE A 101 -7.57 -18.24 4.97
C ILE A 101 -7.42 -16.89 5.65
N THR A 102 -6.77 -16.88 6.80
CA THR A 102 -6.52 -15.68 7.58
C THR A 102 -5.12 -15.12 7.30
N ASN A 103 -4.90 -13.85 7.65
CA ASN A 103 -3.55 -13.27 7.61
C ASN A 103 -2.57 -14.06 8.49
N GLN A 104 -3.04 -14.62 9.61
CA GLN A 104 -2.20 -15.42 10.50
C GLN A 104 -1.75 -16.72 9.82
N ASP A 105 -2.62 -17.38 9.04
CA ASP A 105 -2.23 -18.56 8.25
C ASP A 105 -1.07 -18.25 7.28
N ILE A 106 -1.11 -17.08 6.64
CA ILE A 106 -0.05 -16.62 5.73
C ILE A 106 1.24 -16.32 6.51
N VAL A 107 1.14 -15.59 7.63
CA VAL A 107 2.29 -15.25 8.48
C VAL A 107 2.96 -16.50 9.04
N ASP A 108 2.16 -17.46 9.52
CA ASP A 108 2.63 -18.74 10.05
C ASP A 108 3.29 -19.57 8.93
N PHE A 109 2.68 -19.61 7.74
CA PHE A 109 3.27 -20.26 6.59
C PHE A 109 4.62 -19.64 6.24
N LEU A 110 4.77 -18.32 6.31
CA LEU A 110 6.02 -17.62 6.04
C LEU A 110 7.06 -17.80 7.15
N GLY A 111 6.71 -18.35 8.31
CA GLY A 111 7.61 -18.42 9.47
C GLY A 111 7.82 -17.05 10.12
N GLY A 112 6.81 -16.20 10.07
CA GLY A 112 6.82 -14.83 10.58
C GLY A 112 6.96 -13.78 9.48
N LEU A 113 6.35 -12.62 9.73
CA LEU A 113 6.43 -11.42 8.90
C LEU A 113 6.50 -10.20 9.85
N PRO A 114 7.34 -9.19 9.56
CA PRO A 114 7.34 -7.96 10.36
C PRO A 114 5.94 -7.32 10.40
N GLU A 115 5.52 -6.82 11.56
CA GLU A 115 4.17 -6.25 11.74
C GLU A 115 3.86 -5.15 10.71
N GLN A 116 4.85 -4.33 10.36
CA GLN A 116 4.73 -3.24 9.39
C GLN A 116 4.51 -3.73 7.94
N LYS A 117 4.55 -5.04 7.70
CA LYS A 117 4.38 -5.69 6.39
C LYS A 117 3.14 -6.57 6.32
N ILE A 118 2.31 -6.60 7.37
CA ILE A 118 1.08 -7.39 7.40
C ILE A 118 0.10 -6.97 6.29
N HIS A 119 0.07 -5.70 5.85
CA HIS A 119 -0.80 -5.27 4.75
C HIS A 119 -0.64 -6.12 3.47
N CYS A 120 0.56 -6.67 3.23
CA CYS A 120 0.82 -7.52 2.07
C CYS A 120 0.01 -8.82 2.10
N SER A 121 -0.33 -9.33 3.29
CA SER A 121 -1.21 -10.48 3.47
C SER A 121 -2.68 -10.10 3.25
N VAL A 122 -3.10 -8.92 3.74
CA VAL A 122 -4.45 -8.38 3.53
C VAL A 122 -4.75 -8.21 2.05
N MET A 123 -3.81 -7.64 1.29
CA MET A 123 -3.96 -7.41 -0.15
C MET A 123 -4.23 -8.71 -0.93
N GLY A 124 -3.53 -9.80 -0.59
CA GLY A 124 -3.75 -11.10 -1.22
C GLY A 124 -5.14 -11.67 -0.91
N ALA A 125 -5.61 -11.51 0.33
CA ALA A 125 -6.95 -11.93 0.72
C ALA A 125 -8.05 -11.16 -0.02
N GLU A 126 -7.90 -9.84 -0.20
CA GLU A 126 -8.88 -9.03 -0.95
C GLU A 126 -8.92 -9.38 -2.44
N ALA A 127 -7.76 -9.69 -3.03
CA ALA A 127 -7.71 -10.18 -4.41
C ALA A 127 -8.36 -11.56 -4.55
N LEU A 128 -8.19 -12.44 -3.57
CA LEU A 128 -8.88 -13.73 -3.51
C LEU A 128 -10.40 -13.56 -3.37
N GLU A 129 -10.86 -12.68 -2.48
CA GLU A 129 -12.29 -12.34 -2.32
C GLU A 129 -12.91 -11.93 -3.66
N ALA A 130 -12.24 -11.00 -4.38
CA ALA A 130 -12.68 -10.57 -5.71
C ALA A 130 -12.70 -11.74 -6.72
N ALA A 131 -11.69 -12.61 -6.70
CA ALA A 131 -11.62 -13.77 -7.59
C ALA A 131 -12.72 -14.81 -7.31
N VAL A 132 -13.09 -14.99 -6.05
CA VAL A 132 -14.18 -15.89 -5.66
C VAL A 132 -15.54 -15.31 -6.05
N ILE A 133 -15.74 -13.99 -5.97
CA ILE A 133 -16.94 -13.33 -6.49
C ILE A 133 -17.07 -13.57 -8.01
N ASP A 134 -16.00 -13.33 -8.77
CA ASP A 134 -15.98 -13.54 -10.22
C ASP A 134 -16.29 -15.01 -10.58
N TRP A 135 -15.67 -15.97 -9.87
CA TRP A 135 -16.02 -17.39 -10.02
C TRP A 135 -17.48 -17.66 -9.69
N ALA A 136 -17.99 -17.15 -8.57
CA ALA A 136 -19.36 -17.39 -8.13
C ALA A 136 -20.38 -16.87 -9.16
N GLN A 137 -20.14 -15.69 -9.73
CA GLN A 137 -20.96 -15.14 -10.81
C GLN A 137 -20.93 -16.03 -12.06
N LYS A 138 -19.74 -16.47 -12.50
CA LYS A 138 -19.58 -17.37 -13.65
C LYS A 138 -20.20 -18.75 -13.43
N ARG A 139 -20.17 -19.23 -12.19
CA ARG A 139 -20.62 -20.57 -11.80
C ARG A 139 -22.09 -20.62 -11.37
N GLY A 140 -22.73 -19.46 -11.14
CA GLY A 140 -24.12 -19.35 -10.69
C GLY A 140 -24.30 -19.64 -9.20
N VAL A 141 -23.32 -19.28 -8.37
CA VAL A 141 -23.35 -19.46 -6.91
C VAL A 141 -23.76 -18.16 -6.24
N ASP A 142 -24.82 -18.19 -5.44
CA ASP A 142 -25.22 -17.06 -4.60
C ASP A 142 -24.46 -17.06 -3.27
N LEU A 143 -23.40 -16.27 -3.18
CA LEU A 143 -22.59 -16.12 -1.96
C LEU A 143 -23.39 -15.57 -0.77
N ARG A 144 -24.41 -14.73 -1.01
CA ARG A 144 -25.22 -14.15 0.07
C ARG A 144 -26.04 -15.23 0.77
N SER A 145 -26.54 -16.21 0.02
CA SER A 145 -27.24 -17.37 0.58
C SER A 145 -26.37 -18.23 1.51
N LEU A 146 -25.04 -18.16 1.35
CA LEU A 146 -24.05 -18.85 2.18
C LEU A 146 -23.62 -18.03 3.40
N GLY A 147 -24.22 -16.86 3.61
CA GLY A 147 -23.83 -15.92 4.67
C GLY A 147 -22.53 -15.16 4.36
N ILE A 148 -22.06 -15.18 3.11
CA ILE A 148 -20.84 -14.53 2.65
C ILE A 148 -21.24 -13.19 2.02
N ASN A 149 -21.17 -12.13 2.82
CA ASN A 149 -21.43 -10.76 2.38
C ASN A 149 -20.11 -10.08 1.98
N ILE A 150 -19.66 -10.34 0.76
CA ILE A 150 -18.53 -9.61 0.17
C ILE A 150 -19.13 -8.44 -0.61
N GLY A 151 -18.88 -7.22 -0.14
CA GLY A 151 -19.32 -6.03 -0.86
C GLY A 151 -18.65 -5.98 -2.24
N THR A 152 -19.40 -5.67 -3.28
CA THR A 152 -18.82 -5.53 -4.64
C THR A 152 -17.84 -4.34 -4.64
N HIS A 153 -16.89 -4.32 -5.60
CA HIS A 153 -16.00 -3.16 -5.79
C HIS A 153 -16.78 -1.83 -5.91
N GLU A 154 -18.01 -1.89 -6.44
CA GLU A 154 -18.91 -0.75 -6.56
C GLU A 154 -19.47 -0.26 -5.21
N GLU A 155 -19.72 -1.17 -4.26
CA GLU A 155 -20.14 -0.80 -2.89
C GLU A 155 -18.95 -0.31 -2.02
N ILE A 156 -17.71 -0.63 -2.39
CA ILE A 156 -16.48 -0.23 -1.68
C ILE A 156 -16.14 1.26 -1.92
N ASP A 157 -16.63 1.85 -3.01
CA ASP A 157 -16.41 3.25 -3.40
C ASP A 157 -17.52 4.22 -2.93
N GLU A 158 -18.63 3.73 -2.36
CA GLU A 158 -19.71 4.58 -1.80
C GLU A 158 -19.37 5.13 -0.40
N GLY A 159 -18.17 5.67 -0.23
CA GLY A 159 -17.73 6.22 1.06
C GLY A 159 -17.02 7.55 0.93
N ARG A 160 -17.04 8.34 2.00
CA ARG A 160 -16.27 9.58 2.06
C ARG A 160 -14.78 9.23 2.08
N LEU A 161 -14.01 9.87 1.21
CA LEU A 161 -12.57 9.69 1.16
C LEU A 161 -11.89 10.17 2.47
N VAL A 162 -11.22 9.26 3.18
CA VAL A 162 -10.54 9.54 4.44
C VAL A 162 -9.04 9.69 4.22
N CYS A 163 -8.42 8.70 3.60
CA CYS A 163 -6.99 8.69 3.28
C CYS A 163 -6.77 8.93 1.78
N GLN A 164 -6.41 10.17 1.43
CA GLN A 164 -6.15 10.55 0.04
C GLN A 164 -4.93 9.85 -0.56
N CYS A 165 -3.90 9.54 0.25
CA CYS A 165 -2.68 8.92 -0.25
C CYS A 165 -2.88 7.49 -0.78
N PHE A 166 -3.84 6.76 -0.21
CA PHE A 166 -4.11 5.35 -0.54
C PHE A 166 -5.55 5.13 -1.00
N SER A 167 -6.27 6.22 -1.32
CA SER A 167 -7.66 6.21 -1.78
C SER A 167 -8.62 5.42 -0.87
N LEU A 168 -8.47 5.51 0.46
CA LEU A 168 -9.29 4.73 1.40
C LEU A 168 -10.51 5.52 1.88
N THR A 169 -11.68 4.91 1.75
CA THR A 169 -12.97 5.45 2.18
C THR A 169 -13.28 5.08 3.62
N ASP A 170 -14.19 5.82 4.26
CA ASP A 170 -14.67 5.50 5.61
C ASP A 170 -15.43 4.18 5.69
N VAL A 171 -16.23 3.84 4.67
CA VAL A 171 -16.92 2.54 4.58
C VAL A 171 -15.91 1.38 4.56
N TYR A 172 -14.90 1.45 3.69
CA TYR A 172 -13.83 0.45 3.64
C TYR A 172 -13.10 0.34 4.98
N LEU A 173 -12.70 1.48 5.57
CA LEU A 173 -11.98 1.50 6.83
C LEU A 173 -12.80 0.90 7.98
N LYS A 174 -14.08 1.27 8.12
CA LYS A 174 -14.95 0.73 9.17
C LYS A 174 -15.10 -0.79 9.06
N ARG A 175 -15.27 -1.30 7.85
CA ARG A 175 -15.36 -2.73 7.57
C ARG A 175 -14.07 -3.44 7.97
N LYS A 176 -12.93 -3.02 7.44
CA LYS A 176 -11.64 -3.69 7.70
C LYS A 176 -11.16 -3.54 9.15
N ILE A 177 -11.48 -2.44 9.83
CA ILE A 177 -11.21 -2.29 11.27
C ILE A 177 -11.95 -3.35 12.08
N LYS A 178 -13.20 -3.66 11.75
CA LYS A 178 -13.98 -4.71 12.42
C LYS A 178 -13.46 -6.11 12.07
N GLU A 179 -13.30 -6.40 10.78
CA GLU A 179 -12.87 -7.72 10.28
C GLU A 179 -11.51 -8.13 10.84
N LEU A 180 -10.56 -7.20 10.89
CA LEU A 180 -9.21 -7.45 11.37
C LEU A 180 -9.03 -7.14 12.87
N ASN A 181 -10.11 -6.79 13.58
CA ASN A 181 -10.09 -6.40 14.99
C ASN A 181 -9.01 -5.34 15.32
N LEU A 182 -8.91 -4.29 14.51
CA LEU A 182 -7.87 -3.27 14.64
C LEU A 182 -8.28 -2.27 15.73
N GLN A 183 -7.50 -2.19 16.82
CA GLN A 183 -7.85 -1.36 17.98
C GLN A 183 -7.00 -0.09 18.12
N THR A 184 -6.00 0.11 17.26
CA THR A 184 -5.09 1.26 17.31
C THR A 184 -4.84 1.86 15.93
N LEU A 185 -4.47 3.14 15.88
CA LEU A 185 -4.09 3.80 14.62
C LEU A 185 -2.87 3.17 13.96
N ASP A 186 -1.96 2.61 14.75
CA ASP A 186 -0.78 1.92 14.23
C ASP A 186 -1.15 0.57 13.63
N ALA A 187 -2.06 -0.18 14.25
CA ALA A 187 -2.61 -1.41 13.66
C ALA A 187 -3.34 -1.13 12.33
N ILE A 188 -4.10 -0.03 12.26
CA ILE A 188 -4.70 0.47 11.01
C ILE A 188 -3.63 0.81 9.98
N THR A 189 -2.59 1.55 10.39
CA THR A 189 -1.51 1.96 9.49
C THR A 189 -0.76 0.75 8.94
N HIS A 190 -0.41 -0.22 9.77
CA HIS A 190 0.38 -1.38 9.36
C HIS A 190 -0.44 -2.40 8.55
N SER A 191 -1.75 -2.51 8.80
CA SER A 191 -2.61 -3.47 8.12
C SER A 191 -3.22 -2.92 6.82
N LEU A 192 -3.54 -1.62 6.79
CA LEU A 192 -4.28 -1.00 5.69
C LEU A 192 -3.51 0.14 5.01
N LYS A 193 -2.28 0.43 5.45
CA LYS A 193 -1.49 1.63 5.06
C LYS A 193 -2.13 2.98 5.38
N ALA A 194 -3.37 3.01 5.87
CA ALA A 194 -4.10 4.24 6.09
C ALA A 194 -3.34 5.15 7.06
N GLY A 195 -3.08 6.38 6.63
CA GLY A 195 -2.35 7.34 7.43
C GLY A 195 -0.84 7.09 7.53
N GLY A 196 -0.28 6.06 6.86
CA GLY A 196 1.16 5.77 6.89
C GLY A 196 2.03 6.75 6.10
N ALA A 197 1.49 7.36 5.04
CA ALA A 197 2.24 8.24 4.15
C ALA A 197 2.35 9.68 4.68
N CYS A 198 1.27 10.47 4.62
CA CYS A 198 1.27 11.88 5.04
C CYS A 198 0.80 12.10 6.49
N GLN A 199 0.23 11.08 7.13
CA GLN A 199 -0.33 11.11 8.49
C GLN A 199 -1.51 12.09 8.69
N ALA A 200 -1.87 12.89 7.68
CA ALA A 200 -2.87 13.97 7.79
C ALA A 200 -4.29 13.47 8.13
N CYS A 201 -4.62 12.22 7.78
CA CYS A 201 -5.92 11.65 8.09
C CYS A 201 -6.03 11.07 9.49
N LYS A 202 -4.95 10.98 10.28
CA LYS A 202 -4.98 10.31 11.60
C LYS A 202 -5.90 11.01 12.61
N TYR A 203 -5.73 12.33 12.77
CA TYR A 203 -6.38 13.10 13.83
C TYR A 203 -7.24 14.28 13.34
N LYS A 204 -7.44 14.44 12.02
CA LYS A 204 -8.38 15.44 11.50
C LYS A 204 -9.82 15.04 11.81
N PRO A 205 -10.79 15.97 11.86
CA PRO A 205 -12.21 15.64 12.01
C PRO A 205 -12.70 14.68 10.91
N GLY A 206 -13.40 13.62 11.33
CA GLY A 206 -13.76 12.48 10.49
C GLY A 206 -12.55 11.67 10.00
N GLY A 207 -11.44 11.71 10.72
CA GLY A 207 -10.21 10.98 10.41
C GLY A 207 -10.22 9.53 10.92
N LEU A 208 -9.05 8.89 10.89
CA LEU A 208 -8.89 7.50 11.33
C LEU A 208 -9.25 7.32 12.81
N GLN A 209 -8.90 8.28 13.68
CA GLN A 209 -9.23 8.19 15.11
C GLN A 209 -10.74 8.24 15.34
N ASP A 210 -11.45 9.11 14.63
CA ASP A 210 -12.90 9.22 14.77
C ASP A 210 -13.60 7.95 14.27
N ILE A 211 -13.11 7.36 13.18
CA ILE A 211 -13.61 6.08 12.67
C ILE A 211 -13.33 4.95 13.66
N LEU A 212 -12.14 4.89 14.23
CA LEU A 212 -11.79 3.90 15.25
C LEU A 212 -12.70 4.03 16.49
N ASN A 213 -12.95 5.26 16.93
CA ASN A 213 -13.87 5.58 18.02
C ASN A 213 -15.33 5.25 17.65
N GLU A 214 -15.74 5.42 16.40
CA GLU A 214 -17.09 5.05 15.97
C GLU A 214 -17.28 3.52 16.00
N VAL A 215 -16.27 2.78 15.53
CA VAL A 215 -16.31 1.32 15.47
C VAL A 215 -16.27 0.69 16.87
N TRP A 216 -15.40 1.18 17.76
CA TRP A 216 -15.15 0.56 19.07
C TRP A 216 -15.62 1.38 20.28
N GLY A 217 -15.81 2.69 20.14
CA GLY A 217 -16.15 3.60 21.24
C GLY A 217 -17.55 3.41 21.81
N SER A 218 -18.44 2.71 21.10
CA SER A 218 -19.72 2.25 21.65
C SER A 218 -19.57 1.19 22.76
N THR A 219 -18.35 0.66 22.97
CA THR A 219 -18.05 -0.37 23.99
C THR A 219 -17.57 0.23 25.32
N ASN A 220 -17.22 1.53 25.38
CA ASN A 220 -16.67 2.19 26.58
C ASN A 220 -17.53 3.32 27.16
N ALA A 221 -18.74 3.54 26.65
CA ALA A 221 -19.62 4.63 27.12
C ALA A 221 -20.39 4.32 28.42
N ASN A 222 -20.24 3.13 29.01
CA ASN A 222 -20.98 2.72 30.21
C ASN A 222 -20.16 2.70 31.51
N ASN A 223 -18.91 3.16 31.54
CA ASN A 223 -18.22 3.41 32.80
C ASN A 223 -17.68 4.85 32.88
N ASN A 224 -18.39 5.61 33.73
CA ASN A 224 -18.00 6.86 34.38
C ASN A 224 -18.16 8.18 33.60
N LYS A 225 -19.38 8.70 33.69
CA LYS A 225 -19.61 10.12 34.00
C LYS A 225 -19.12 10.44 35.42
N THR A 226 -18.88 11.73 35.68
CA THR A 226 -18.39 12.42 36.90
C THR A 226 -16.88 12.21 37.16
N THR A 227 -16.02 13.23 37.22
CA THR A 227 -16.15 14.59 37.78
C THR A 227 -15.22 15.60 37.08
N LYS A 228 -15.51 16.88 37.32
CA LYS A 228 -14.82 18.09 36.89
C LYS A 228 -13.37 18.21 37.40
N GLU A 229 -12.63 19.04 36.66
CA GLU A 229 -11.43 19.83 37.00
C GLU A 229 -10.91 19.74 38.44
N GLU A 230 -9.61 19.44 38.59
CA GLU A 230 -8.71 20.22 39.44
C GLU A 230 -7.22 19.84 39.18
N SER A 231 -6.40 20.88 39.18
CA SER A 231 -4.94 20.89 39.06
C SER A 231 -4.24 20.48 40.36
N MET A 232 -3.15 19.71 40.29
CA MET A 232 -1.81 19.98 40.86
C MET A 232 -0.95 18.71 41.07
N SER A 233 0.29 18.83 40.57
CA SER A 233 1.58 18.32 41.08
C SER A 233 1.70 16.95 41.77
N HIS A 234 2.55 16.07 41.21
CA HIS A 234 3.88 15.76 41.76
C HIS A 234 4.67 14.81 40.83
N HIS A 235 5.95 15.15 40.59
CA HIS A 235 6.98 14.25 40.04
C HIS A 235 7.35 13.14 41.04
N PRO A 236 8.04 12.09 40.59
CA PRO A 236 9.47 12.07 40.91
C PRO A 236 10.38 11.84 39.70
N ASP A 237 11.46 12.61 39.72
CA ASP A 237 12.65 12.55 38.88
C ASP A 237 13.30 11.16 38.83
N HIS A 238 13.90 10.84 37.68
CA HIS A 238 15.36 10.66 37.62
C HIS A 238 15.92 10.87 36.19
N LYS A 239 16.41 12.10 35.98
CA LYS A 239 17.68 12.53 35.36
C LYS A 239 18.19 11.92 34.04
N HIS A 240 18.11 12.77 33.02
CA HIS A 240 19.20 13.30 32.18
C HIS A 240 20.44 12.42 31.90
N SER A 241 20.65 12.16 30.61
CA SER A 241 21.93 12.45 29.97
C SER A 241 21.65 13.17 28.65
N THR A 242 21.98 14.46 28.64
CA THR A 242 22.16 15.29 27.45
C THR A 242 23.35 14.78 26.66
N ASP A 243 23.17 14.52 25.37
CA ASP A 243 24.25 14.75 24.42
C ASP A 243 23.71 15.42 23.16
N ASN A 244 24.35 16.53 22.82
CA ASN A 244 24.04 17.39 21.70
C ASN A 244 24.80 16.87 20.49
N SER A 245 24.09 16.34 19.50
CA SER A 245 24.55 16.34 18.11
C SER A 245 23.35 16.58 17.20
N GLU A 246 23.32 17.77 16.60
CA GLU A 246 22.42 18.10 15.49
C GLU A 246 22.76 17.22 14.28
N GLU A 247 22.23 16.00 14.24
CA GLU A 247 22.20 15.21 13.00
C GLU A 247 21.09 15.76 12.11
N LYS A 248 21.49 16.49 11.06
CA LYS A 248 20.59 16.85 9.94
C LYS A 248 20.00 15.57 9.35
N VAL A 249 18.73 15.31 9.67
CA VAL A 249 17.94 14.23 9.09
C VAL A 249 17.95 14.37 7.58
N GLU A 250 18.61 13.44 6.88
CA GLU A 250 18.62 13.39 5.43
C GLU A 250 17.18 13.27 4.92
N ALA A 251 16.79 14.17 4.00
CA ALA A 251 15.45 14.18 3.43
C ALA A 251 15.19 12.85 2.72
N SER A 252 14.07 12.21 3.01
CA SER A 252 13.70 10.97 2.31
C SER A 252 13.56 11.22 0.80
N PRO A 253 13.75 10.21 -0.08
CA PRO A 253 13.61 10.40 -1.53
C PRO A 253 12.29 11.05 -1.95
N TYR A 254 11.18 10.77 -1.24
CA TYR A 254 9.89 11.44 -1.47
C TYR A 254 9.86 12.90 -1.00
N GLN A 255 10.48 13.22 0.14
CA GLN A 255 10.63 14.62 0.58
C GLN A 255 11.51 15.43 -0.37
N LEU A 256 12.57 14.81 -0.90
CA LEU A 256 13.42 15.41 -1.91
C LEU A 256 12.64 15.64 -3.21
N GLY A 257 11.92 14.64 -3.70
CA GLY A 257 11.07 14.77 -4.89
C GLY A 257 10.01 15.86 -4.76
N LYS A 258 9.30 15.91 -3.63
CA LYS A 258 8.29 16.97 -3.38
C LYS A 258 8.91 18.36 -3.31
N LYS A 259 10.10 18.50 -2.70
CA LYS A 259 10.82 19.78 -2.71
C LYS A 259 11.22 20.18 -4.13
N VAL A 260 11.67 19.23 -4.94
CA VAL A 260 12.03 19.44 -6.35
C VAL A 260 10.80 19.89 -7.14
N GLU A 261 9.67 19.19 -7.02
CA GLU A 261 8.42 19.57 -7.69
C GLU A 261 7.92 20.95 -7.26
N ASN A 262 7.96 21.26 -5.97
CA ASN A 262 7.55 22.57 -5.46
C ASN A 262 8.44 23.69 -6.00
N VAL A 263 9.77 23.54 -5.94
CA VAL A 263 10.71 24.54 -6.47
C VAL A 263 10.56 24.67 -7.98
N ILE A 264 10.29 23.56 -8.68
CA ILE A 264 10.02 23.59 -10.10
C ILE A 264 8.74 24.37 -10.40
N ALA A 265 7.63 24.07 -9.73
CA ALA A 265 6.34 24.71 -9.96
C ALA A 265 6.35 26.20 -9.58
N GLU A 266 6.98 26.56 -8.46
CA GLU A 266 6.90 27.92 -7.90
C GLU A 266 7.96 28.86 -8.47
N LYS A 267 9.14 28.35 -8.87
CA LYS A 267 10.26 29.19 -9.29
C LYS A 267 10.76 28.92 -10.70
N ILE A 268 10.92 27.66 -11.10
CA ILE A 268 11.58 27.34 -12.38
C ILE A 268 10.60 27.43 -13.56
N ARG A 269 9.44 26.80 -13.44
CA ARG A 269 8.40 26.74 -14.47
C ARG A 269 7.90 28.13 -14.87
N PRO A 270 7.61 29.07 -13.93
CA PRO A 270 7.21 30.43 -14.32
C PRO A 270 8.27 31.18 -15.13
N LEU A 271 9.55 30.88 -14.93
CA LEU A 271 10.64 31.51 -15.67
C LEU A 271 10.80 30.89 -17.07
N LEU A 272 10.65 29.57 -17.20
CA LEU A 272 10.69 28.90 -18.50
C LEU A 272 9.47 29.23 -19.38
N GLN A 273 8.29 29.35 -18.76
CA GLN A 273 7.04 29.66 -19.46
C GLN A 273 7.02 31.08 -20.02
N ARG A 274 7.80 32.02 -19.47
CA ARG A 274 7.98 33.37 -20.06
C ARG A 274 8.58 33.32 -21.46
N ASP A 275 9.43 32.32 -21.71
CA ASP A 275 10.09 32.09 -23.00
C ASP A 275 9.35 31.04 -23.85
N GLY A 276 8.14 30.64 -23.43
CA GLY A 276 7.31 29.65 -24.14
C GLY A 276 7.77 28.20 -23.98
N GLY A 277 8.60 27.91 -22.98
CA GLY A 277 9.04 26.55 -22.65
C GLY A 277 8.42 26.00 -21.37
N ASP A 278 8.72 24.75 -21.06
CA ASP A 278 8.38 24.12 -19.79
C ASP A 278 9.46 23.09 -19.41
N ILE A 279 9.34 22.48 -18.24
CA ILE A 279 10.21 21.41 -17.77
C ILE A 279 9.39 20.28 -17.15
N GLU A 280 9.79 19.07 -17.49
CA GLU A 280 9.24 17.84 -16.96
C GLU A 280 10.32 17.09 -16.19
N VAL A 281 9.99 16.61 -14.99
CA VAL A 281 10.84 15.70 -14.23
C VAL A 281 10.48 14.28 -14.62
N VAL A 282 11.44 13.56 -15.20
CA VAL A 282 11.25 12.20 -15.68
C VAL A 282 11.56 11.19 -14.56
N ASP A 283 12.61 11.43 -13.79
CA ASP A 283 13.04 10.54 -12.71
C ASP A 283 13.91 11.29 -11.68
N ILE A 284 13.96 10.79 -10.45
CA ILE A 284 14.85 11.29 -9.39
C ILE A 284 15.53 10.09 -8.73
N LYS A 285 16.85 10.01 -8.88
CA LYS A 285 17.69 8.99 -8.24
C LYS A 285 18.67 9.67 -7.29
N ASP A 286 18.45 9.49 -6.00
CA ASP A 286 19.18 10.19 -4.95
C ASP A 286 19.13 11.71 -5.20
N TYR A 287 20.27 12.37 -5.39
CA TYR A 287 20.37 13.81 -5.71
C TYR A 287 20.50 14.08 -7.21
N ILE A 288 20.29 13.10 -8.08
CA ILE A 288 20.33 13.25 -9.54
C ILE A 288 18.91 13.34 -10.08
N ILE A 289 18.58 14.47 -10.68
CA ILE A 289 17.26 14.77 -11.21
C ILE A 289 17.34 14.71 -12.74
N TYR A 290 16.60 13.79 -13.33
CA TYR A 290 16.49 13.62 -14.77
C TYR A 290 15.30 14.44 -15.25
N CYS A 291 15.59 15.45 -16.07
CA CYS A 291 14.57 16.36 -16.58
C CYS A 291 14.61 16.47 -18.10
N GLN A 292 13.46 16.73 -18.68
CA GLN A 292 13.32 17.08 -20.09
C GLN A 292 12.73 18.48 -20.22
N LEU A 293 13.36 19.33 -21.02
CA LEU A 293 12.79 20.63 -21.37
C LEU A 293 11.73 20.44 -22.46
N GLN A 294 10.59 21.07 -22.27
CA GLN A 294 9.43 21.01 -23.15
C GLN A 294 9.18 22.36 -23.83
N GLY A 295 8.32 22.37 -24.85
CA GLY A 295 7.92 23.58 -25.57
C GLY A 295 9.07 24.22 -26.37
N ALA A 296 9.14 25.55 -26.40
CA ALA A 296 10.19 26.29 -27.12
C ALA A 296 11.62 25.98 -26.62
N CYS A 297 11.75 25.39 -25.43
CA CYS A 297 13.02 25.05 -24.83
C CYS A 297 13.58 23.67 -25.25
N SER A 298 12.81 22.80 -25.91
CA SER A 298 13.25 21.43 -26.26
C SER A 298 14.36 21.38 -27.32
N GLY A 299 14.47 22.41 -28.17
CA GLY A 299 15.45 22.50 -29.26
C GLY A 299 16.26 23.80 -29.31
N CYS A 300 16.19 24.63 -28.26
CA CYS A 300 16.88 25.91 -28.23
C CYS A 300 18.40 25.73 -28.02
N MET A 301 19.23 26.51 -28.73
CA MET A 301 20.69 26.50 -28.54
C MET A 301 21.13 26.82 -27.09
N GLY A 302 20.26 27.47 -26.30
CA GLY A 302 20.48 27.78 -24.88
C GLY A 302 20.04 26.68 -23.90
N ALA A 303 19.38 25.62 -24.34
CA ALA A 303 18.72 24.64 -23.45
C ALA A 303 19.67 23.98 -22.43
N GLN A 304 20.88 23.61 -22.88
CA GLN A 304 21.92 23.04 -22.01
C GLN A 304 22.42 24.05 -20.96
N MET A 305 22.57 25.32 -21.34
CA MET A 305 22.98 26.38 -20.44
C MET A 305 21.88 26.68 -19.41
N THR A 306 20.62 26.68 -19.84
CA THR A 306 19.45 26.86 -18.96
C THR A 306 19.33 25.74 -17.93
N LEU A 307 19.47 24.47 -18.33
CA LEU A 307 19.43 23.36 -17.37
C LEU A 307 20.54 23.47 -16.32
N LYS A 308 21.77 23.81 -16.73
CA LYS A 308 22.93 23.80 -15.84
C LYS A 308 23.08 25.06 -14.99
N MET A 309 22.84 26.25 -15.56
CA MET A 309 23.10 27.53 -14.89
C MET A 309 21.89 28.11 -14.16
N MET A 310 20.70 27.63 -14.50
CA MET A 310 19.46 28.11 -13.92
C MET A 310 18.74 27.00 -13.15
N VAL A 311 18.34 25.91 -13.80
CA VAL A 311 17.55 24.84 -13.16
C VAL A 311 18.34 24.15 -12.05
N GLU A 312 19.54 23.64 -12.35
CA GLU A 312 20.40 23.01 -11.33
C GLU A 312 20.79 23.98 -10.22
N ARG A 313 21.08 25.24 -10.56
CA ARG A 313 21.47 26.26 -9.58
C ARG A 313 20.34 26.54 -8.58
N ILE A 314 19.12 26.77 -9.07
CA ILE A 314 17.96 27.06 -8.21
C ILE A 314 17.65 25.85 -7.30
N LEU A 315 17.68 24.63 -7.84
CA LEU A 315 17.45 23.42 -7.06
C LEU A 315 18.53 23.22 -5.98
N LYS A 316 19.80 23.52 -6.27
CA LYS A 316 20.87 23.48 -5.26
C LYS A 316 20.71 24.52 -4.15
N GLU A 317 20.33 25.75 -4.53
CA GLU A 317 20.14 26.86 -3.60
C GLU A 317 18.96 26.61 -2.65
N ASP A 318 17.85 26.08 -3.15
CA ASP A 318 16.61 25.93 -2.39
C ASP A 318 16.45 24.58 -1.67
N ILE A 319 17.15 23.54 -2.12
CA ILE A 319 16.91 22.17 -1.65
C ILE A 319 18.16 21.57 -1.04
N ASP A 320 19.18 21.29 -1.85
CA ASP A 320 20.44 20.67 -1.39
C ASP A 320 21.56 20.87 -2.43
N GLN A 321 22.75 21.29 -1.97
CA GLN A 321 23.92 21.56 -2.83
C GLN A 321 24.43 20.34 -3.61
N ARG A 322 24.06 19.12 -3.19
CA ARG A 322 24.43 17.86 -3.86
C ARG A 322 23.67 17.60 -5.16
N ILE A 323 22.59 18.34 -5.41
CA ILE A 323 21.72 18.12 -6.57
C ILE A 323 22.48 18.26 -7.89
N LYS A 324 22.25 17.34 -8.83
CA LYS A 324 22.71 17.44 -10.22
C LYS A 324 21.53 17.25 -11.16
N VAL A 325 21.47 18.02 -12.23
CA VAL A 325 20.40 17.91 -13.23
C VAL A 325 20.97 17.34 -14.51
N ILE A 326 20.35 16.27 -15.01
CA ILE A 326 20.71 15.61 -16.26
C ILE A 326 19.56 15.76 -17.25
N SER A 327 19.87 16.26 -18.44
CA SER A 327 18.92 16.29 -19.55
C SER A 327 18.70 14.88 -20.09
N VAL A 328 17.45 14.51 -20.31
CA VAL A 328 17.04 13.28 -21.00
C VAL A 328 16.12 13.56 -22.19
#